data_AF-A0A9E0T5P9-F1
#
_entry.id   AF-A0A9E0T5P9-F1
#
_cell.length_a   1.000
_cell.length_b   1.000
_cell.length_c   1.000
_cell.angle_alpha   90.00
_cell.angle_beta   90.00
_cell.angle_gamma   90.00
#
_symmetry.space_group_name_H-M   'P 1'
#
loop_
_entity.id
_entity.type
_entity.pdbx_description
1 polymer ?
#
loop_
_entity_poly.entity_id
_entity_poly.type
_entity_poly.pdbx_seq_one_letter_code
_entity_poly.pdbx_strand_id
1 'polypeptide(L)'
;MLGRWIVQRTVWVLPAASAERSHGLKYRLYCGNASRCLVRYDNEAGKGDHRHYGRREEPYAFTTLEALLEDFQVDVNRLTNE
;
A
#
# COMPACT_ATOMS: atom_id res chain seq x y z
N MET A 1 9.56 -2.58 23.72
CA MET A 1 10.47 -2.34 22.57
C MET A 1 9.80 -1.30 21.71
N LEU A 2 10.36 -0.09 21.59
CA LEU A 2 9.81 0.94 20.71
C LEU A 2 9.95 0.47 19.27
N GLY A 3 8.80 0.28 18.59
CA GLY A 3 8.73 -0.27 17.25
C GLY A 3 9.61 0.52 16.28
N ARG A 4 10.63 -0.14 15.73
CA ARG A 4 11.57 0.44 14.76
C ARG A 4 10.86 0.93 13.49
N TRP A 5 9.69 0.38 13.21
CA TRP A 5 8.92 0.58 11.99
C TRP A 5 7.55 1.15 12.32
N ILE A 6 7.13 2.11 11.53
CA ILE A 6 5.79 2.69 11.54
C ILE A 6 5.01 2.00 10.43
N VAL A 7 3.88 1.40 10.78
CA VAL A 7 2.93 0.84 9.82
C VAL A 7 1.66 1.70 9.83
N GLN A 8 1.30 2.25 8.67
CA GLN A 8 0.11 3.06 8.48
C GLN A 8 -0.74 2.48 7.36
N ARG A 9 -2.05 2.41 7.58
CA ARG A 9 -3.02 1.92 6.61
C ARG A 9 -4.15 2.92 6.54
N THR A 10 -4.32 3.55 5.38
CA THR A 10 -5.44 4.45 5.13
C THR A 10 -6.15 4.03 3.86
N VAL A 11 -7.46 3.87 3.96
CA VAL A 11 -8.34 3.50 2.85
C VAL A 11 -9.51 4.45 2.88
N TRP A 12 -9.85 5.01 1.72
CA TRP A 12 -10.99 5.88 1.52
C TRP A 12 -11.95 5.22 0.54
N VAL A 13 -13.24 5.22 0.89
CA VAL A 13 -14.31 4.94 -0.06
C VAL A 13 -14.54 6.21 -0.88
N LEU A 14 -14.47 6.10 -2.20
CA LEU A 14 -14.76 7.20 -3.10
C LEU A 14 -16.28 7.37 -3.26
N PRO A 15 -16.78 8.59 -3.54
CA PRO A 15 -18.20 8.82 -3.78
C PRO A 15 -18.78 7.96 -4.93
N ALA A 16 -17.94 7.62 -5.91
CA ALA A 16 -18.25 6.68 -6.98
C ALA A 16 -16.97 6.02 -7.50
N ALA A 17 -17.10 4.83 -8.08
CA ALA A 17 -16.05 4.21 -8.87
C ALA A 17 -15.76 5.03 -10.13
N SER A 18 -14.51 4.98 -10.61
CA SER A 18 -14.10 5.60 -11.87
C SER A 18 -13.41 4.60 -12.77
N ALA A 19 -13.19 4.94 -14.05
CA ALA A 19 -12.39 4.09 -14.95
C ALA A 19 -10.98 3.82 -14.42
N GLU A 20 -10.42 4.76 -13.65
CA GLU A 20 -9.10 4.65 -13.05
C GLU A 20 -9.09 3.81 -11.76
N ARG A 21 -10.19 3.85 -11.00
CA ARG A 21 -10.35 3.11 -9.73
C ARG A 21 -11.71 2.44 -9.75
N SER A 22 -11.83 1.39 -10.56
CA SER A 22 -13.09 0.68 -10.80
C SER A 22 -13.64 0.01 -9.55
N HIS A 23 -12.76 -0.30 -8.60
CA HIS A 23 -13.10 -0.82 -7.27
C HIS A 23 -13.57 0.27 -6.28
N GLY A 24 -13.57 1.56 -6.66
CA GLY A 24 -14.15 2.63 -5.84
C GLY A 24 -13.35 3.00 -4.58
N LEU A 25 -12.10 2.56 -4.46
CA LEU A 25 -11.26 2.85 -3.29
C LEU A 25 -10.06 3.70 -3.68
N LYS A 26 -9.68 4.61 -2.78
CA LYS A 26 -8.33 5.19 -2.74
C LYS A 26 -7.61 4.60 -1.54
N TYR A 27 -6.32 4.30 -1.66
CA TYR A 27 -5.57 3.78 -0.51
C TYR A 27 -4.14 4.30 -0.47
N ARG A 28 -3.59 4.25 0.74
CA ARG A 28 -2.18 4.46 1.07
C ARG A 28 -1.84 3.56 2.25
N LEU A 29 -1.11 2.48 1.96
CA LEU A 29 -0.53 1.59 2.97
C LEU A 29 0.98 1.82 2.99
N TYR A 30 1.57 2.05 4.15
CA TYR A 30 2.97 2.46 4.30
C TYR A 30 3.63 1.70 5.44
N CYS A 31 4.83 1.19 5.22
CA CYS A 31 5.73 0.71 6.26
C CYS A 31 7.11 1.32 6.07
N GLY A 32 7.63 1.94 7.12
CA GLY A 32 8.94 2.56 7.12
C GLY A 32 9.21 3.35 8.40
N ASN A 33 10.22 4.21 8.36
CA ASN A 33 10.55 5.12 9.46
C ASN A 33 10.98 6.47 8.88
N ALA A 34 11.51 7.36 9.73
CA ALA A 34 11.91 8.70 9.34
C ALA A 34 12.97 8.74 8.21
N SER A 35 13.78 7.70 8.04
CA SER A 35 14.87 7.67 7.05
C SER A 35 14.58 6.78 5.84
N ARG A 36 13.61 5.86 5.91
CA ARG A 36 13.38 4.86 4.86
C ARG A 36 11.93 4.41 4.77
N CYS A 37 11.40 4.45 3.54
CA CYS A 37 10.23 3.67 3.14
C CYS A 37 10.67 2.23 2.80
N LEU A 38 10.15 1.23 3.51
CA LEU A 38 10.39 -0.18 3.19
C LEU A 38 9.45 -0.64 2.08
N VAL A 39 8.16 -0.46 2.31
CA VAL A 39 7.10 -0.81 1.36
C VAL A 39 5.95 0.19 1.41
N ARG A 40 5.38 0.52 0.26
CA ARG A 40 4.17 1.33 0.14
C ARG A 40 3.26 0.78 -0.93
N TYR A 41 1.96 0.69 -0.66
CA TYR A 41 0.93 0.40 -1.67
C TYR A 41 0.07 1.66 -1.78
N ASP A 42 -0.08 2.19 -2.99
CA ASP A 42 -0.97 3.31 -3.24
C ASP A 42 -1.52 3.28 -4.67
N ASN A 43 -2.54 4.11 -4.92
CA ASN A 43 -3.14 4.24 -6.25
C ASN A 43 -3.21 5.70 -6.69
N GLU A 44 -2.04 6.37 -6.67
CA GLU A 44 -1.84 7.74 -7.17
C GLU A 44 -2.51 7.96 -8.54
N ALA A 45 -3.08 9.16 -8.72
CA ALA A 45 -3.76 9.49 -9.96
C ALA A 45 -2.80 9.48 -11.16
N GLY A 46 -3.23 8.87 -12.26
CA GLY A 46 -2.46 8.65 -13.48
C GLY A 46 -1.63 7.36 -13.49
N LYS A 47 -1.53 6.64 -12.36
CA LYS A 47 -0.66 5.44 -12.25
C LYS A 47 -1.41 4.13 -12.11
N GLY A 48 -2.64 4.18 -11.61
CA GLY A 48 -3.37 2.98 -11.19
C GLY A 48 -2.80 2.37 -9.91
N ASP A 49 -3.22 1.15 -9.61
CA ASP A 49 -2.78 0.40 -8.45
C ASP A 49 -1.31 -0.01 -8.57
N HIS A 50 -0.49 0.33 -7.57
CA HIS A 50 0.92 0.00 -7.59
C HIS A 50 1.52 -0.09 -6.19
N ARG A 51 2.71 -0.68 -6.12
CA ARG A 51 3.49 -0.79 -4.90
C ARG A 51 4.93 -0.35 -5.11
N HIS A 52 5.54 0.04 -4.01
CA HIS A 52 6.91 0.54 -3.91
C HIS A 52 7.70 -0.36 -2.98
N TYR A 53 8.90 -0.77 -3.40
CA TYR A 53 9.92 -1.35 -2.53
C TYR A 53 11.13 -0.43 -2.52
N GLY A 54 11.24 0.41 -1.49
CA GLY A 54 12.20 1.51 -1.48
C GLY A 54 11.96 2.47 -2.66
N ARG A 55 12.84 2.44 -3.66
CA ARG A 55 12.76 3.28 -4.87
C ARG A 55 12.17 2.56 -6.10
N ARG A 56 11.96 1.25 -6.01
CA ARG A 56 11.40 0.46 -7.11
C ARG A 56 9.88 0.55 -7.05
N GLU A 57 9.27 0.98 -8.14
CA GLU A 57 7.82 1.00 -8.34
C GLU A 57 7.44 -0.16 -9.27
N GLU A 58 6.34 -0.84 -8.98
CA GLU A 58 5.76 -1.86 -9.86
C GLU A 58 4.23 -1.91 -9.78
N PRO A 59 3.53 -2.27 -10.87
CA PRO A 59 2.08 -2.42 -10.86
C PRO A 59 1.61 -3.43 -9.82
N TYR A 60 0.46 -3.17 -9.21
CA TYR A 60 -0.21 -4.07 -8.29
C TYR A 60 -1.58 -4.45 -8.85
N ALA A 61 -1.84 -5.75 -8.96
CA ALA A 61 -3.12 -6.25 -9.46
C ALA A 61 -4.15 -6.29 -8.32
N PHE A 62 -4.90 -5.21 -8.15
CA PHE A 62 -5.95 -5.17 -7.14
C PHE A 62 -7.05 -6.21 -7.43
N THR A 63 -7.42 -7.00 -6.41
CA THR A 63 -8.52 -7.97 -6.48
C THR A 63 -9.59 -7.65 -5.44
N THR A 64 -9.23 -7.66 -4.16
CA THR A 64 -10.11 -7.28 -3.05
C THR A 64 -9.37 -6.43 -2.02
N LEU A 65 -10.12 -5.77 -1.14
CA LEU A 65 -9.53 -5.02 -0.04
C LEU A 65 -8.79 -5.96 0.94
N GLU A 66 -9.34 -7.14 1.19
CA GLU A 66 -8.75 -8.17 2.03
C GLU A 66 -7.39 -8.62 1.48
N ALA A 67 -7.31 -8.91 0.17
CA ALA A 67 -6.08 -9.30 -0.50
C ALA A 67 -5.02 -8.18 -0.45
N LEU A 68 -5.44 -6.92 -0.69
CA LEU A 68 -4.56 -5.76 -0.56
C LEU A 68 -3.95 -5.64 0.85
N LEU A 69 -4.75 -5.86 1.90
CA LEU A 69 -4.28 -5.78 3.29
C LEU A 69 -3.37 -6.96 3.65
N GLU A 70 -3.68 -8.16 3.16
CA GLU A 70 -2.89 -9.38 3.37
C GLU A 70 -1.53 -9.29 2.68
N ASP A 71 -1.52 -8.96 1.38
CA ASP A 71 -0.29 -8.79 0.59
C ASP A 71 0.64 -7.74 1.22
N PHE A 72 0.06 -6.61 1.64
CA PHE A 72 0.81 -5.58 2.34
C PHE A 72 1.37 -6.09 3.68
N GLN A 73 0.61 -6.86 4.46
CA GLN A 73 1.09 -7.43 5.72
C GLN A 73 2.21 -8.46 5.51
N VAL A 74 2.10 -9.31 4.48
CA VAL A 74 3.15 -10.26 4.08
C VAL A 74 4.45 -9.50 3.77
N ASP A 75 4.37 -8.40 3.03
CA ASP A 75 5.54 -7.58 2.74
C ASP A 75 6.11 -6.87 3.95
N VAL A 76 5.26 -6.38 4.86
CA VAL A 76 5.71 -5.81 6.13
C VAL A 76 6.55 -6.84 6.87
N ASN A 77 6.00 -8.03 7.16
CA ASN A 77 6.67 -9.10 7.88
C ASN A 77 7.99 -9.49 7.22
N ARG A 78 7.97 -9.68 5.90
CA ARG A 78 9.16 -10.04 5.09
C ARG A 78 10.27 -8.99 5.17
N LEU A 79 9.94 -7.70 5.28
CA LEU A 79 10.91 -6.61 5.23
C LEU A 79 11.34 -6.12 6.62
N THR A 80 10.55 -6.38 7.66
CA THR A 80 10.86 -6.03 9.04
C THR A 80 11.46 -7.18 9.84
N ASN A 81 11.33 -8.42 9.36
CA ASN A 81 11.60 -9.66 10.09
C ASN A 81 10.75 -9.78 11.38
N GLU A 82 9.51 -9.30 11.31
CA GLU A 82 8.49 -9.44 12.35
C GLU A 82 7.40 -10.45 11.94
#